data_AF-A0A973AG84-F1
#
_entry.id   AF-A0A973AG84-F1
#
_cell.length_a   1.000
_cell.length_b   1.000
_cell.length_c   1.000
_cell.angle_alpha   90.00
_cell.angle_beta   90.00
_cell.angle_gamma   90.00
#
_symmetry.space_group_name_H-M   'P 1'
#
loop_
_entity.id
_entity.type
_entity.pdbx_description
1 polymer ?
#
loop_
_entity_poly.entity_id
_entity_poly.type
_entity_poly.pdbx_seq_one_letter_code
_entity_poly.pdbx_strand_id
1 'polypeptide(L)'
;MTDTTYTASLSGHSEQTVSEALRTLVRLAVNKTLSLPGHALQILIVWQKRTEARTQLAGMEYHLRQDLGLTRTDIRAETKKPFWTA
;
A
#
# COMPACT_ATOMS: atom_id res chain seq x y z
N MET A 1 -55.31 -20.87 -31.96
CA MET A 1 -55.22 -20.12 -30.69
C MET A 1 -54.66 -21.09 -29.68
N THR A 2 -53.34 -21.10 -29.54
CA THR A 2 -52.58 -22.08 -28.74
C THR A 2 -51.63 -21.33 -27.83
N ASP A 3 -51.65 -21.74 -26.58
CA ASP A 3 -51.19 -21.06 -25.38
C ASP A 3 -49.73 -20.58 -25.39
N THR A 4 -49.58 -19.32 -24.98
CA THR A 4 -48.34 -18.64 -24.58
C THR A 4 -47.90 -19.06 -23.17
N THR A 5 -47.50 -20.33 -22.99
CA THR A 5 -46.97 -20.80 -21.71
C THR A 5 -45.68 -21.60 -21.90
N TYR A 6 -44.59 -20.93 -22.30
CA TYR A 6 -43.26 -21.56 -22.34
C TYR A 6 -42.10 -20.67 -21.86
N THR A 7 -42.31 -19.39 -21.56
CA THR A 7 -41.18 -18.46 -21.31
C THR A 7 -40.80 -18.24 -19.84
N ALA A 8 -41.37 -18.96 -18.88
CA ALA A 8 -41.18 -18.65 -17.46
C ALA A 8 -39.99 -19.36 -16.76
N SER A 9 -39.33 -20.36 -17.36
CA SER A 9 -38.33 -21.18 -16.64
C SER A 9 -36.86 -20.97 -17.02
N LEU A 10 -36.52 -19.99 -17.87
CA LEU A 10 -35.13 -19.80 -18.33
C LEU A 10 -34.41 -18.57 -17.75
N SER A 11 -34.95 -17.90 -16.73
CA SER A 11 -34.33 -16.71 -16.13
C SER A 11 -33.74 -16.93 -14.73
N GLY A 12 -33.92 -18.11 -14.12
CA GLY A 12 -33.57 -18.35 -12.71
C GLY A 12 -32.17 -18.92 -12.43
N HIS A 13 -31.39 -19.31 -13.44
CA HIS A 13 -30.10 -20.02 -13.23
C HIS A 13 -28.85 -19.22 -13.63
N SER A 14 -28.99 -18.10 -14.34
CA SER A 14 -27.86 -17.25 -14.71
C SER A 14 -27.30 -16.44 -13.53
N GLU A 15 -28.18 -15.91 -12.67
CA GLU A 15 -27.81 -15.06 -11.53
C GLU A 15 -27.00 -15.83 -10.46
N GLN A 16 -27.37 -17.08 -10.19
CA GLN A 16 -26.70 -17.90 -9.17
C GLN A 16 -25.33 -18.39 -9.65
N THR A 17 -25.20 -18.76 -10.92
CA THR A 17 -23.96 -19.28 -11.49
C THR A 17 -22.89 -18.19 -11.58
N VAL A 18 -23.27 -16.96 -11.94
CA VAL A 18 -22.36 -15.81 -11.98
C VAL A 18 -21.90 -15.42 -10.57
N SER A 19 -22.81 -15.47 -9.59
CA SER A 19 -22.48 -15.18 -8.18
C SER A 19 -21.47 -16.17 -7.60
N GLU A 20 -21.64 -17.47 -7.84
CA GLU A 20 -20.70 -18.49 -7.37
C GLU A 20 -19.36 -18.45 -8.11
N ALA A 21 -19.37 -18.16 -9.41
CA ALA A 21 -18.15 -17.96 -10.18
C ALA A 21 -17.38 -16.73 -9.67
N LEU A 22 -18.07 -15.61 -9.43
CA LEU A 22 -17.48 -14.39 -8.86
C LEU A 22 -16.93 -14.66 -7.44
N ARG A 23 -17.67 -15.36 -6.58
CA ARG A 23 -17.21 -15.73 -5.23
C ARG A 23 -15.96 -16.60 -5.28
N THR A 24 -15.89 -17.54 -6.22
CA THR A 24 -14.75 -18.43 -6.40
C THR A 24 -13.53 -17.66 -6.91
N LEU A 25 -13.73 -16.75 -7.86
CA LEU A 25 -12.67 -15.87 -8.39
C LEU A 25 -12.14 -14.91 -7.32
N VAL A 26 -13.02 -14.32 -6.51
CA VAL A 26 -12.63 -13.48 -5.37
C VAL A 26 -11.80 -14.28 -4.36
N ARG A 27 -12.23 -15.51 -4.00
CA ARG A 27 -11.49 -16.38 -3.08
C ARG A 27 -10.12 -16.80 -3.63
N LEU A 28 -10.00 -17.06 -4.93
CA LEU A 28 -8.71 -17.34 -5.56
C LEU A 28 -7.79 -16.11 -5.61
N ALA A 29 -8.33 -14.92 -5.87
CA ALA A 29 -7.58 -13.67 -5.91
C ALA A 29 -7.01 -13.29 -4.53
N VAL A 30 -7.76 -13.57 -3.45
CA VAL A 30 -7.34 -13.31 -2.07
C VAL A 30 -6.23 -14.28 -1.63
N ASN A 31 -6.29 -15.55 -2.03
CA ASN A 31 -5.39 -16.60 -1.50
C ASN A 31 -4.00 -16.69 -2.18
N LYS A 32 -3.81 -16.14 -3.39
CA LYS A 32 -2.51 -16.22 -4.09
C LYS A 32 -1.67 -14.95 -4.08
N THR A 33 -2.23 -13.80 -3.69
CA THR A 33 -1.59 -12.50 -3.98
C THR A 33 -1.16 -11.71 -2.74
N LEU A 34 -1.55 -12.12 -1.53
CA LEU A 34 -1.22 -11.41 -0.27
C LEU A 34 0.06 -11.91 0.43
N SER A 35 1.01 -12.49 -0.30
CA SER A 35 2.29 -12.95 0.27
C SER A 35 3.41 -11.89 0.24
N LEU A 36 3.16 -10.67 -0.27
CA LEU A 36 4.13 -9.57 -0.25
C LEU A 36 3.91 -8.43 0.77
N PRO A 37 3.06 -8.51 1.82
CA PRO A 37 2.84 -7.35 2.68
C PRO A 37 3.99 -7.12 3.66
N GLY A 38 4.55 -8.19 4.25
CA GLY A 38 5.48 -8.03 5.38
C GLY A 38 6.75 -7.24 5.04
N HIS A 39 7.45 -7.63 3.97
CA HIS A 39 8.71 -6.99 3.60
C HIS A 39 8.51 -5.59 3.02
N ALA A 40 7.48 -5.40 2.18
CA ALA A 40 7.13 -4.08 1.67
C ALA A 40 6.74 -3.11 2.80
N LEU A 41 5.95 -3.57 3.78
CA LEU A 41 5.62 -2.77 4.97
C LEU A 41 6.85 -2.45 5.81
N GLN A 42 7.78 -3.39 6.00
CA GLN A 42 9.05 -3.12 6.69
C GLN A 42 9.86 -2.04 5.97
N ILE A 43 9.97 -2.10 4.65
CA ILE A 43 10.66 -1.08 3.85
C ILE A 43 9.98 0.29 4.01
N LEU A 44 8.64 0.34 3.94
CA LEU A 44 7.88 1.57 4.16
C LEU A 44 8.11 2.16 5.56
N ILE A 45 8.12 1.32 6.60
CA ILE A 45 8.42 1.76 7.98
C ILE A 45 9.83 2.34 8.07
N VAL A 46 10.83 1.73 7.40
CA VAL A 46 12.20 2.25 7.36
C VAL A 46 12.24 3.62 6.69
N TRP A 47 11.54 3.79 5.55
CA TRP A 47 11.47 5.08 4.86
C TRP A 47 10.75 6.15 5.68
N GLN A 48 9.68 5.79 6.40
CA GLN A 48 8.99 6.69 7.32
C GLN A 48 9.94 7.17 8.43
N LYS A 49 10.63 6.24 9.11
CA LYS A 49 11.61 6.57 10.16
C LYS A 49 12.72 7.48 9.65
N ARG A 50 13.22 7.26 8.44
CA ARG A 50 14.25 8.12 7.81
C ARG A 50 13.74 9.53 7.54
N THR A 51 12.50 9.64 7.05
CA THR A 51 11.87 10.93 6.77
C THR A 51 11.70 11.73 8.07
N GLU A 52 11.26 11.07 9.13
CA GLU A 52 11.12 11.67 10.45
C GLU A 52 12.47 12.14 11.01
N ALA A 53 13.49 11.26 10.99
CA ALA A 53 14.84 11.60 11.45
C ALA A 53 15.45 12.79 10.70
N ARG A 54 15.26 12.87 9.38
CA ARG A 54 15.73 14.01 8.57
C ARG A 54 14.95 15.29 8.88
N THR A 55 13.66 15.18 9.16
CA THR A 55 12.84 16.33 9.59
C THR A 55 13.31 16.87 10.94
N GLN A 56 13.60 15.99 11.89
CA GLN A 56 14.18 16.37 13.19
C GLN A 56 15.57 16.99 13.03
N LEU A 57 16.42 16.41 12.17
CA LEU A 57 17.75 16.94 11.87
C LEU A 57 17.68 18.35 11.23
N ALA A 58 16.71 18.58 10.34
CA ALA A 58 16.48 19.88 9.72
C ALA A 58 16.05 20.95 10.75
N GLY A 59 15.25 20.55 11.74
CA GLY A 59 14.76 21.40 12.82
C GLY A 59 15.74 21.55 14.00
N MET A 60 16.91 20.94 13.95
CA MET A 60 17.81 20.86 15.10
C MET A 60 18.36 22.24 15.51
N GLU A 61 18.22 22.53 16.80
CA GLU A 61 18.73 23.73 17.48
C GLU A 61 20.23 23.95 17.23
N TYR A 62 20.67 25.22 17.20
CA TYR A 62 22.07 25.55 16.87
C TYR A 62 23.09 24.94 17.83
N HIS A 63 22.81 24.95 19.13
CA HIS A 63 23.71 24.42 20.15
C HIS A 63 23.93 22.90 19.97
N LEU A 64 22.85 22.14 19.78
CA LEU A 64 22.94 20.70 19.51
C LEU A 64 23.70 20.37 18.22
N ARG A 65 23.57 21.21 17.19
CA ARG A 65 24.36 21.07 15.96
C ARG A 65 25.85 21.29 16.22
N GLN A 66 26.21 22.28 17.03
CA GLN A 66 27.60 22.53 17.41
C GLN A 66 28.18 21.40 18.26
N ASP A 67 27.41 20.88 19.22
CA ASP A 67 27.86 19.78 20.08
C ASP A 67 28.17 18.51 19.29
N LEU A 68 27.41 18.25 18.22
CA LEU A 68 27.66 17.15 17.27
C LEU A 68 28.69 17.49 16.19
N GLY A 69 29.21 18.71 16.14
CA GLY A 69 30.13 19.18 15.10
C GLY A 69 29.50 19.26 13.70
N LEU A 70 28.17 19.34 13.59
CA LEU A 70 27.45 19.37 12.32
C LEU A 70 27.33 20.80 11.77
N THR A 71 27.71 20.98 10.51
CA THR A 71 27.49 22.24 9.82
C THR A 71 26.09 22.32 9.20
N ARG A 72 25.61 23.53 8.90
CA ARG A 72 24.34 23.70 8.15
C ARG A 72 24.40 23.05 6.76
N THR A 73 25.58 22.99 6.16
CA THR A 73 25.80 22.34 4.86
C THR A 73 25.65 20.83 4.96
N ASP A 74 26.15 20.20 6.03
CA ASP A 74 26.01 18.76 6.24
C ASP A 74 24.55 18.36 6.42
N ILE A 75 23.82 19.11 7.24
CA ILE A 75 22.38 18.89 7.46
C ILE A 75 21.61 19.08 6.17
N ARG A 76 21.94 20.11 5.38
CA ARG A 76 21.28 20.34 4.09
C ARG A 76 21.61 19.24 3.08
N ALA A 77 22.81 18.67 3.12
CA ALA A 77 23.17 17.54 2.27
C ALA A 77 22.40 16.28 2.68
N GLU A 78 22.31 15.98 3.98
CA GLU A 78 21.60 14.80 4.50
C GLU A 78 20.08 14.89 4.27
N THR A 79 19.47 16.05 4.53
CA THR A 79 18.02 16.27 4.37
C THR A 79 17.56 16.25 2.91
N LYS A 80 18.46 16.55 1.97
CA LYS A 80 18.20 16.44 0.52
C LYS A 80 18.27 15.01 -0.01
N LYS A 81 18.79 14.05 0.76
CA LYS A 81 18.83 12.66 0.30
C LYS A 81 17.40 12.14 0.09
N PRO A 82 17.14 11.44 -1.03
CA PRO A 82 15.87 10.76 -1.21
C PRO A 82 15.58 9.78 -0.07
N PHE A 83 14.31 9.56 0.26
CA PHE A 83 13.91 8.66 1.36
C PHE A 83 14.36 7.21 1.13
N TRP A 84 14.47 6.80 -0.14
CA TRP A 84 14.86 5.45 -0.54
C TRP A 84 16.37 5.20 -0.46
N THR A 85 17.19 6.25 -0.36
CA THR A 85 18.66 6.13 -0.37
C THR A 85 19.21 6.12 1.07
N ALA A 86 20.12 5.19 1.34
CA ALA A 86 20.93 5.13 2.56
C ALA A 86 22.11 6.12 2.45
#